data_AF-A0A7X9P8G1-F1
#
_entry.id   AF-A0A7X9P8G1-F1
#
_cell.length_a   1.000
_cell.length_b   1.000
_cell.length_c   1.000
_cell.angle_alpha   90.00
_cell.angle_beta   90.00
_cell.angle_gamma   90.00
#
_symmetry.space_group_name_H-M   'P 1'
#
loop_
_entity.id
_entity.type
_entity.pdbx_description
1 polymer ?
#
loop_
_entity_poly.entity_id
_entity_poly.type
_entity_poly.pdbx_seq_one_letter_code
_entity_poly.pdbx_strand_id
1 'polypeptide(L)'
;MVLDLLKRWFGGGKELVSYDELRPGKAVLRGTVKAGDEQVRSPLKGLSCVAFYYRAWYKAQARGKWVERVVKDAEVYAPSFVLALEGGEVRVQSPRSAPFDPQEHRQLMARGFAGFQATEQVIRPGTKVKLTGNVHRDGEKWVLRLRRIDLIPEEEQAAGPYKRPERRRRRRR
;
A
#
# COMPACT_ATOMS: atom_id res chain seq x y z
N MET A 1 4.73 19.41 17.63
CA MET A 1 3.59 18.81 18.36
C MET A 1 2.33 18.65 17.47
N VAL A 2 2.48 18.38 16.17
CA VAL A 2 1.34 18.12 15.24
C VAL A 2 1.32 16.65 14.78
N LEU A 3 2.44 15.93 14.94
CA LEU A 3 2.61 14.53 14.52
C LEU A 3 1.92 13.51 15.45
N ASP A 4 1.63 13.84 16.71
CA ASP A 4 0.97 12.91 17.64
C ASP A 4 -0.56 12.89 17.50
N LEU A 5 -1.18 13.89 16.85
CA LEU A 5 -2.63 13.87 16.62
C LEU A 5 -3.03 12.92 15.47
N LEU A 6 -2.16 12.71 14.48
CA LEU A 6 -2.43 11.80 13.36
C LEU A 6 -2.32 10.32 13.73
N LYS A 7 -1.59 9.97 14.81
CA LYS A 7 -1.54 8.60 15.35
C LYS A 7 -2.87 8.12 15.91
N ARG A 8 -3.81 9.02 16.20
CA ARG A 8 -5.07 8.70 16.88
C ARG A 8 -6.23 8.40 15.93
N TRP A 9 -6.09 8.68 14.63
CA TRP A 9 -7.10 8.39 13.61
C TRP A 9 -6.87 7.09 12.84
N PHE A 10 -5.62 6.59 12.80
CA PHE A 10 -5.31 5.26 12.29
C PHE A 10 -5.26 4.28 13.46
N GLY A 11 -6.28 3.43 13.54
CA GLY A 11 -6.54 2.53 14.67
C GLY A 11 -5.28 1.97 15.32
N GLY A 12 -5.14 2.27 16.61
CA GLY A 12 -4.08 1.79 17.51
C GLY A 12 -4.17 0.29 17.81
N GLY A 13 -4.26 -0.53 16.77
CA GLY A 13 -3.99 -1.95 16.86
C GLY A 13 -2.50 -2.20 17.02
N LYS A 14 -2.13 -3.23 17.80
CA LYS A 14 -0.76 -3.71 17.88
C LYS A 14 -0.31 -4.11 16.47
N GLU A 15 0.77 -3.51 15.97
CA GLU A 15 1.40 -3.96 14.73
C GLU A 15 1.95 -5.38 14.94
N LEU A 16 1.53 -6.30 14.09
CA LEU A 16 1.98 -7.69 14.10
C LEU A 16 3.07 -7.86 13.06
N VAL A 17 4.20 -8.40 13.50
CA VAL A 17 5.38 -8.68 12.66
C VAL A 17 5.58 -10.19 12.51
N SER A 18 4.99 -10.98 13.41
CA SER A 18 5.14 -12.44 13.48
C SER A 18 3.86 -13.17 13.08
N TYR A 19 4.04 -14.28 12.36
CA TYR A 19 3.00 -15.19 11.90
C TYR A 19 2.27 -15.89 13.06
N ASP A 20 2.97 -16.22 14.14
CA ASP A 20 2.40 -16.94 15.30
C ASP A 20 1.43 -16.06 16.12
N GLU A 21 1.57 -14.74 16.00
CA GLU A 21 0.68 -13.78 16.64
C GLU A 21 -0.62 -13.56 15.85
N LEU A 22 -0.78 -14.15 14.65
CA LEU A 22 -1.98 -13.96 13.83
C LEU A 22 -3.22 -14.54 14.50
N ARG A 23 -4.26 -13.73 14.55
CA ARG A 23 -5.60 -14.10 15.04
C ARG A 23 -6.65 -13.56 14.07
N PRO A 24 -7.81 -14.23 13.93
CA PRO A 24 -8.87 -13.70 13.09
C PRO A 24 -9.35 -12.33 13.58
N GLY A 25 -9.65 -11.41 12.65
CA GLY A 25 -10.14 -10.08 12.95
C GLY A 25 -9.27 -8.95 12.40
N LYS A 26 -9.53 -7.72 12.87
CA LYS A 26 -8.81 -6.53 12.42
C LYS A 26 -7.34 -6.61 12.86
N ALA A 27 -6.43 -6.48 11.91
CA ALA A 27 -5.00 -6.50 12.18
C ALA A 27 -4.25 -5.47 11.32
N VAL A 28 -3.05 -5.15 11.80
CA VAL A 28 -2.08 -4.32 11.11
C VAL A 28 -0.81 -5.15 10.99
N LEU A 29 -0.49 -5.60 9.79
CA LEU A 29 0.64 -6.47 9.50
C LEU A 29 1.80 -5.66 8.93
N ARG A 30 2.99 -5.80 9.51
CA ARG A 30 4.22 -5.22 8.99
C ARG A 30 5.09 -6.34 8.46
N GLY A 31 5.39 -6.31 7.17
CA GLY A 31 6.12 -7.38 6.51
C GLY A 31 6.78 -6.94 5.21
N THR A 32 7.37 -7.91 4.51
CA THR A 32 8.05 -7.69 3.23
C THR A 32 7.21 -8.27 2.11
N VAL A 33 6.99 -7.49 1.05
CA VAL A 33 6.27 -7.94 -0.14
C VAL A 33 7.09 -9.01 -0.86
N LYS A 34 6.49 -10.17 -1.15
CA LYS A 34 7.12 -11.20 -1.98
C LYS A 34 6.76 -11.05 -3.45
N ALA A 35 7.68 -11.47 -4.33
CA ALA A 35 7.34 -11.70 -5.72
C ALA A 35 6.40 -12.92 -5.77
N GLY A 36 5.17 -12.70 -6.22
CA GLY A 36 4.31 -13.79 -6.67
C GLY A 36 4.65 -14.18 -8.11
N ASP A 37 3.99 -15.24 -8.59
CA ASP A 37 4.11 -15.70 -9.98
C ASP A 37 3.53 -14.67 -10.97
N GLU A 38 2.54 -13.89 -10.52
CA GLU A 38 1.91 -12.85 -11.33
C GLU A 38 2.29 -11.47 -10.81
N GLN A 39 2.59 -10.55 -11.74
CA GLN A 39 2.93 -9.17 -11.45
C GLN A 39 2.13 -8.24 -12.34
N VAL A 40 1.89 -7.03 -11.85
CA VAL A 40 1.26 -5.96 -12.62
C VAL A 40 2.33 -5.02 -13.15
N ARG A 41 2.08 -4.46 -14.33
CA ARG A 41 3.02 -3.54 -14.96
C ARG A 41 2.58 -2.10 -14.68
N SER A 42 3.49 -1.33 -14.10
CA SER A 42 3.22 0.06 -13.80
C SER A 42 3.02 0.85 -15.11
N PRO A 43 1.91 1.61 -15.24
CA PRO A 43 1.57 2.34 -16.46
C PRO A 43 2.54 3.47 -16.78
N LEU A 44 3.07 4.18 -15.77
CA LEU A 44 3.92 5.36 -15.96
C LEU A 44 5.40 4.99 -16.02
N LYS A 45 5.86 4.11 -15.11
CA LYS A 45 7.28 3.73 -15.00
C LYS A 45 7.61 2.47 -15.81
N GLY A 46 6.61 1.71 -16.28
CA GLY A 46 6.81 0.52 -17.12
C GLY A 46 7.39 -0.70 -16.37
N LEU A 47 7.44 -0.64 -15.04
CA LEU A 47 8.09 -1.62 -14.18
C LEU A 47 7.14 -2.75 -13.76
N SER A 48 7.67 -3.96 -13.62
CA SER A 48 6.93 -5.05 -12.98
C SER A 48 6.88 -4.84 -11.45
N CYS A 49 5.69 -4.92 -10.88
CA CYS A 49 5.44 -4.65 -9.47
C CYS A 49 4.27 -5.48 -8.93
N VAL A 50 4.15 -5.54 -7.61
CA VAL A 50 3.07 -6.28 -6.93
C VAL A 50 1.84 -5.40 -6.75
N ALA A 51 2.03 -4.09 -6.63
CA ALA A 51 0.94 -3.13 -6.64
C ALA A 51 1.42 -1.76 -7.09
N PHE A 52 0.51 -0.93 -7.57
CA PHE A 52 0.77 0.48 -7.78
C PHE A 52 -0.47 1.33 -7.48
N TYR A 53 -0.22 2.57 -7.10
CA TYR A 53 -1.21 3.64 -7.02
C TYR A 53 -0.92 4.65 -8.13
N TYR A 54 -1.90 4.89 -8.99
CA TYR A 54 -1.81 5.84 -10.10
C TYR A 54 -2.85 6.93 -9.94
N ARG A 55 -2.41 8.19 -10.07
CA ARG A 55 -3.31 9.35 -10.07
C ARG A 55 -2.93 10.31 -11.18
N ALA A 56 -3.92 10.73 -11.97
CA ALA A 56 -3.76 11.73 -13.01
C ALA A 56 -4.80 12.84 -12.89
N TRP A 57 -4.36 14.06 -13.18
CA TRP A 57 -5.17 15.28 -13.13
C TRP A 57 -4.78 16.26 -14.22
N TYR A 58 -5.61 17.27 -14.43
CA TYR A 58 -5.35 18.39 -15.33
C TYR A 58 -5.83 19.70 -14.73
N LYS A 59 -5.42 20.82 -15.32
CA LYS A 59 -5.86 22.15 -14.91
C LYS A 59 -7.08 22.55 -15.73
N ALA A 60 -8.16 22.89 -15.03
CA ALA A 60 -9.38 23.42 -15.63
C ALA A 60 -9.66 24.82 -15.09
N GLN A 61 -10.23 25.69 -15.91
CA GLN A 61 -10.71 26.98 -15.43
C GLN A 61 -12.13 26.81 -14.89
N ALA A 62 -12.35 27.18 -13.62
CA ALA A 62 -13.65 27.16 -12.98
C ALA A 62 -13.85 28.46 -12.22
N ARG A 63 -14.92 29.21 -12.54
CA ARG A 63 -15.26 30.50 -11.90
C ARG A 63 -14.06 31.47 -11.85
N GLY A 64 -13.32 31.60 -12.95
CA GLY A 64 -12.16 32.50 -13.06
C GLY A 64 -10.89 32.03 -12.34
N LYS A 65 -10.87 30.85 -11.71
CA LYS A 65 -9.70 30.27 -11.05
C LYS A 65 -9.26 28.97 -11.72
N TRP A 66 -7.95 28.69 -11.72
CA TRP A 66 -7.42 27.40 -12.11
C TRP A 66 -7.64 26.38 -10.99
N VAL A 67 -8.29 25.28 -11.31
CA VAL A 67 -8.53 24.17 -10.38
C VAL A 67 -7.99 22.87 -10.97
N GLU A 68 -7.49 21.99 -10.11
CA GLU A 68 -7.08 20.64 -10.50
C GLU A 68 -8.28 19.71 -10.53
N ARG A 69 -8.43 18.97 -11.64
CA ARG A 69 -9.48 17.98 -11.82
C ARG A 69 -8.85 16.61 -12.05
N VAL A 70 -9.19 15.66 -11.17
CA VAL A 70 -8.75 14.27 -11.29
C VAL A 70 -9.46 13.62 -12.48
N VAL A 71 -8.71 12.99 -13.37
CA VAL A 71 -9.24 12.25 -14.52
C VAL A 71 -9.18 10.74 -14.32
N LYS A 72 -8.22 10.27 -13.53
CA LYS A 72 -8.11 8.86 -13.18
C LYS A 72 -7.42 8.75 -11.83
N ASP A 73 -7.97 7.85 -11.03
CA ASP A 73 -7.42 7.41 -9.75
C ASP A 73 -7.57 5.89 -9.72
N ALA A 74 -6.48 5.16 -9.53
CA ALA A 74 -6.46 3.70 -9.63
C ALA A 74 -5.46 3.07 -8.66
N GLU A 75 -5.95 2.14 -7.86
CA GLU A 75 -5.14 1.18 -7.12
C GLU A 75 -5.21 -0.17 -7.81
N VAL A 76 -4.04 -0.69 -8.20
CA VAL A 76 -3.95 -1.98 -8.89
C VAL A 76 -3.02 -2.89 -8.11
N TYR A 77 -3.47 -4.13 -7.92
CA TYR A 77 -2.77 -5.16 -7.17
C TYR A 77 -2.62 -6.40 -8.04
N ALA A 78 -1.48 -7.08 -7.90
CA ALA A 78 -1.29 -8.39 -8.50
C ALA A 78 -2.23 -9.42 -7.85
N PRO A 79 -2.81 -10.37 -8.62
CA PRO A 79 -3.74 -11.36 -8.06
C PRO A 79 -3.09 -12.29 -7.03
N SER A 80 -1.78 -12.49 -7.13
CA SER A 80 -0.96 -13.32 -6.24
C SER A 80 -0.14 -12.51 -5.23
N PHE A 81 -0.70 -11.43 -4.68
CA PHE A 81 -0.03 -10.64 -3.63
C PHE A 81 0.15 -11.46 -2.34
N VAL A 82 1.42 -11.71 -1.96
CA VAL A 82 1.83 -12.33 -0.69
C VAL A 82 2.67 -11.36 0.15
N LEU A 83 2.42 -11.35 1.47
CA LEU A 83 3.22 -10.65 2.46
C LEU A 83 3.98 -11.66 3.32
N ALA A 84 5.31 -11.55 3.37
CA ALA A 84 6.15 -12.30 4.29
C ALA A 84 6.19 -11.62 5.67
N LEU A 85 5.94 -12.41 6.70
CA LEU A 85 6.11 -12.07 8.11
C LEU A 85 7.24 -12.90 8.71
N GLU A 86 7.64 -12.58 9.93
CA GLU A 86 8.53 -13.46 10.69
C GLU A 86 7.80 -14.78 11.00
N GLY A 87 8.37 -15.91 10.56
CA GLY A 87 7.82 -17.25 10.80
C GLY A 87 6.75 -17.72 9.82
N GLY A 88 6.40 -16.95 8.78
CA GLY A 88 5.44 -17.42 7.77
C GLY A 88 4.96 -16.36 6.77
N GLU A 89 3.96 -16.72 5.98
CA GLU A 89 3.44 -15.90 4.87
C GLU A 89 1.93 -15.75 4.92
N VAL A 90 1.45 -14.55 4.59
CA VAL A 90 0.03 -14.24 4.54
C VAL A 90 -0.35 -13.86 3.12
N ARG A 91 -1.39 -14.52 2.59
CA ARG A 91 -1.96 -14.14 1.29
C ARG A 91 -2.75 -12.85 1.47
N VAL A 92 -2.55 -11.89 0.58
CA VAL A 92 -3.26 -10.61 0.61
C VAL A 92 -4.39 -10.67 -0.42
N GLN A 93 -5.63 -10.66 0.06
CA GLN A 93 -6.79 -10.47 -0.79
C GLN A 93 -7.01 -8.96 -0.95
N SER A 94 -6.63 -8.42 -2.11
CA SER A 94 -6.89 -7.02 -2.46
C SER A 94 -8.39 -6.77 -2.65
N PRO A 95 -8.86 -5.52 -2.42
CA PRO A 95 -10.16 -5.10 -2.94
C PRO A 95 -10.17 -5.24 -4.47
N ARG A 96 -11.36 -5.39 -5.08
CA ARG A 96 -11.50 -5.44 -6.54
C ARG A 96 -10.84 -4.21 -7.16
N SER A 97 -9.68 -4.40 -7.77
CA SER A 97 -8.97 -3.38 -8.54
C SER A 97 -9.55 -3.32 -9.94
N ALA A 98 -9.91 -2.13 -10.40
CA ALA A 98 -10.21 -1.93 -11.81
C ALA A 98 -8.92 -2.19 -12.62
N PRO A 99 -8.99 -2.85 -13.78
CA PRO A 99 -7.82 -2.95 -14.65
C PRO A 99 -7.33 -1.55 -15.00
N PHE A 100 -6.03 -1.33 -14.90
CA PHE A 100 -5.36 -0.14 -15.40
C PHE A 100 -3.98 -0.52 -15.91
N ASP A 101 -3.67 -0.15 -17.15
CA ASP A 101 -2.48 -0.60 -17.85
C ASP A 101 -1.77 0.55 -18.60
N PRO A 102 -0.58 0.30 -19.17
CA PRO A 102 0.14 1.34 -19.93
C PRO A 102 -0.61 1.85 -21.17
N GLN A 103 -1.52 1.05 -21.76
CA GLN A 103 -2.32 1.48 -22.91
C GLN A 103 -3.36 2.52 -22.49
N GLU A 104 -4.05 2.30 -21.37
CA GLU A 104 -5.01 3.27 -20.83
C GLU A 104 -4.34 4.60 -20.46
N HIS A 105 -3.11 4.57 -19.91
CA HIS A 105 -2.34 5.80 -19.66
C HIS A 105 -2.06 6.57 -20.96
N ARG A 106 -1.62 5.88 -22.03
CA ARG A 106 -1.39 6.52 -23.34
C ARG A 106 -2.67 7.14 -23.92
N GLN A 107 -3.81 6.48 -23.74
CA GLN A 107 -5.11 7.02 -24.15
C GLN A 107 -5.48 8.29 -23.37
N LEU A 108 -5.18 8.36 -22.07
CA LEU A 108 -5.41 9.58 -21.28
C LEU A 108 -4.53 10.74 -21.76
N MET A 109 -3.26 10.49 -22.08
CA MET A 109 -2.38 11.51 -22.64
C MET A 109 -2.86 12.01 -24.01
N ALA A 110 -3.30 11.09 -24.88
CA ALA A 110 -3.79 11.41 -26.22
C ALA A 110 -5.01 12.33 -26.24
N ARG A 111 -5.76 12.43 -25.12
CA ARG A 111 -6.90 13.36 -24.99
C ARG A 111 -6.48 14.83 -24.92
N GLY A 112 -5.19 15.14 -24.70
CA GLY A 112 -4.67 16.50 -24.80
C GLY A 112 -5.15 17.46 -23.71
N PHE A 113 -5.40 16.98 -22.48
CA PHE A 113 -5.81 17.85 -21.37
C PHE A 113 -4.73 18.89 -21.04
N ALA A 114 -5.13 20.16 -20.95
CA ALA A 114 -4.23 21.26 -20.60
C ALA A 114 -3.61 21.05 -19.22
N GLY A 115 -2.26 21.08 -19.15
CA GLY A 115 -1.53 20.87 -17.91
C GLY A 115 -1.74 19.48 -17.30
N PHE A 116 -1.94 18.46 -18.13
CA PHE A 116 -2.01 17.07 -17.69
C PHE A 116 -0.77 16.69 -16.86
N GLN A 117 -1.01 16.11 -15.71
CA GLN A 117 0.02 15.55 -14.84
C GLN A 117 -0.44 14.18 -14.34
N ALA A 118 0.52 13.29 -14.17
CA ALA A 118 0.30 11.96 -13.62
C ALA A 118 1.40 11.62 -12.61
N THR A 119 1.02 10.91 -11.56
CA THR A 119 1.95 10.38 -10.57
C THR A 119 1.66 8.93 -10.29
N GLU A 120 2.71 8.22 -9.89
CA GLU A 120 2.64 6.80 -9.62
C GLU A 120 3.52 6.41 -8.44
N GLN A 121 2.94 5.70 -7.49
CA GLN A 121 3.66 5.02 -6.42
C GLN A 121 3.64 3.51 -6.69
N VAL A 122 4.81 2.88 -6.65
CA VAL A 122 4.96 1.45 -7.00
C VAL A 122 5.43 0.67 -5.79
N ILE A 123 4.93 -0.55 -5.66
CA ILE A 123 5.27 -1.48 -4.59
C ILE A 123 5.93 -2.69 -5.25
N ARG A 124 7.26 -2.75 -5.15
CA ARG A 124 8.06 -3.81 -5.75
C ARG A 124 8.20 -4.99 -4.79
N PRO A 125 8.50 -6.20 -5.30
CA PRO A 125 9.02 -7.27 -4.45
C PRO A 125 10.20 -6.78 -3.59
N GLY A 126 10.25 -7.23 -2.33
CA GLY A 126 11.26 -6.80 -1.36
C GLY A 126 10.91 -5.51 -0.60
N THR A 127 9.88 -4.76 -1.01
CA THR A 127 9.46 -3.54 -0.30
C THR A 127 8.87 -3.89 1.06
N LYS A 128 9.30 -3.21 2.13
CA LYS A 128 8.65 -3.32 3.44
C LYS A 128 7.39 -2.47 3.47
N VAL A 129 6.27 -3.06 3.84
CA VAL A 129 4.96 -2.40 3.86
C VAL A 129 4.22 -2.67 5.16
N LYS A 130 3.29 -1.78 5.46
CA LYS A 130 2.32 -1.95 6.53
C LYS A 130 0.94 -2.13 5.91
N LEU A 131 0.34 -3.29 6.11
CA LEU A 131 -0.98 -3.64 5.60
C LEU A 131 -2.00 -3.59 6.73
N THR A 132 -3.08 -2.86 6.52
CA THR A 132 -4.22 -2.83 7.44
C THR A 132 -5.39 -3.56 6.81
N GLY A 133 -6.02 -4.47 7.55
CA GLY A 133 -7.09 -5.29 7.01
C GLY A 133 -7.77 -6.18 8.02
N ASN A 134 -8.54 -7.14 7.53
CA ASN A 134 -9.15 -8.19 8.32
C ASN A 134 -8.47 -9.53 8.00
N VAL A 135 -7.85 -10.13 9.00
CA VAL A 135 -7.21 -11.44 8.91
C VAL A 135 -8.26 -12.53 9.17
N HIS A 136 -8.25 -13.57 8.35
CA HIS A 136 -9.07 -14.76 8.54
C HIS A 136 -8.31 -15.98 8.03
N ARG A 137 -8.81 -17.18 8.35
CA ARG A 137 -8.31 -18.41 7.75
C ARG A 137 -9.14 -18.78 6.53
N ASP A 138 -8.45 -19.24 5.51
CA ASP A 138 -9.01 -19.89 4.33
C ASP A 138 -8.34 -21.27 4.21
N GLY A 139 -9.04 -22.30 4.71
CA GLY A 139 -8.44 -23.59 5.02
C GLY A 139 -7.29 -23.47 6.03
N GLU A 140 -6.11 -23.95 5.65
CA GLU A 140 -4.90 -23.91 6.48
C GLU A 140 -4.10 -22.60 6.34
N LYS A 141 -4.47 -21.74 5.39
CA LYS A 141 -3.72 -20.52 5.06
C LYS A 141 -4.32 -19.29 5.74
N TRP A 142 -3.45 -18.37 6.17
CA TRP A 142 -3.89 -17.04 6.59
C TRP A 142 -4.08 -16.12 5.40
N VAL A 143 -5.20 -15.40 5.42
CA VAL A 143 -5.56 -14.41 4.41
C VAL A 143 -5.85 -13.08 5.08
N LEU A 144 -5.21 -12.02 4.58
CA LEU A 144 -5.54 -10.64 4.93
C LEU A 144 -6.43 -10.05 3.83
N ARG A 145 -7.69 -9.75 4.16
CA ARG A 145 -8.52 -8.87 3.31
C ARG A 145 -8.05 -7.44 3.49
N LEU A 146 -7.36 -6.92 2.49
CA LEU A 146 -6.72 -5.62 2.51
C LEU A 146 -7.75 -4.48 2.57
N ARG A 147 -7.48 -3.49 3.40
CA ARG A 147 -8.21 -2.20 3.42
C ARG A 147 -7.32 -1.02 3.09
N ARG A 148 -6.05 -1.08 3.47
CA ARG A 148 -5.08 0.00 3.28
C ARG A 148 -3.66 -0.56 3.26
N ILE A 149 -2.83 0.03 2.42
CA ILE A 149 -1.41 -0.21 2.33
C ILE A 149 -0.66 1.09 2.60
N ASP A 150 0.35 1.03 3.46
CA ASP A 150 1.25 2.14 3.76
C ASP A 150 2.69 1.70 3.46
N LEU A 151 3.39 2.49 2.64
CA LEU A 151 4.82 2.30 2.39
C LEU A 151 5.60 2.72 3.64
N ILE A 152 6.53 1.87 4.06
CA ILE A 152 7.45 2.20 5.16
C ILE A 152 8.57 3.07 4.58
N PRO A 153 8.93 4.22 5.20
CA PRO A 153 10.00 5.09 4.71
C PRO A 153 11.32 4.36 4.56
N GLU A 154 12.15 4.76 3.57
CA GLU A 154 13.43 4.09 3.25
C GLU A 154 14.38 3.99 4.46
N GLU A 155 14.36 4.97 5.35
CA GLU A 155 15.14 4.99 6.61
C GLU A 155 14.83 3.76 7.49
N GLU A 156 13.57 3.35 7.55
CA GLU A 156 13.10 2.15 8.27
C GLU A 156 13.20 0.88 7.40
N GLN A 157 13.37 1.01 6.09
CA GLN A 157 13.67 -0.12 5.21
C GLN A 157 15.10 -0.62 5.40
N ALA A 158 16.06 0.30 5.59
CA ALA A 158 17.48 0.01 5.78
C ALA A 158 17.84 -0.51 7.18
N ALA A 159 17.04 -0.16 8.20
CA ALA A 159 17.15 -0.80 9.51
C ALA A 159 16.90 -2.31 9.34
N GLY A 160 17.74 -3.14 9.94
CA GLY A 160 17.66 -4.62 9.91
C GLY A 160 16.32 -5.18 10.40
N PRO A 161 16.20 -6.49 10.70
CA PRO A 161 14.94 -7.06 11.18
C PRO A 161 14.42 -6.22 12.36
N TYR A 162 13.18 -5.72 12.23
CA TYR A 162 12.61 -4.69 13.09
C TYR A 162 12.64 -5.16 14.55
N LYS A 163 13.62 -4.68 15.32
CA LYS A 163 13.66 -4.91 16.76
C LYS A 163 12.58 -4.07 17.39
N ARG A 164 11.57 -4.74 17.96
CA ARG A 164 10.46 -4.14 18.70
C ARG A 164 11.02 -3.05 19.64
N PRO A 165 10.56 -1.79 19.57
CA PRO A 165 11.03 -0.77 20.48
C PRO A 165 10.65 -1.18 21.90
N GLU A 166 11.66 -1.44 22.73
CA GLU A 166 11.47 -1.71 24.15
C GLU A 166 10.77 -0.50 24.77
N ARG A 167 9.53 -0.70 25.23
CA ARG A 167 8.80 0.32 25.97
C ARG A 167 9.63 0.63 27.22
N ARG A 168 10.36 1.76 27.20
CA ARG A 168 10.87 2.39 28.42
C ARG A 168 9.67 2.63 29.33
N ARG A 169 9.46 1.74 30.30
CA ARG A 169 8.54 1.96 31.41
C ARG A 169 9.02 3.23 32.09
N ARG A 170 8.30 4.34 31.89
CA ARG A 170 8.43 5.52 32.74
C ARG A 170 8.09 5.06 34.15
N ARG A 171 9.11 4.81 34.96
CA ARG A 171 8.97 4.73 36.42
C ARG A 171 8.45 6.08 36.86
N ARG A 172 7.14 6.17 37.15
CA ARG A 172 6.62 7.23 38.01
C ARG A 172 7.17 6.92 39.40
N ARG A 173 8.07 7.76 39.87
CA ARG A 173 8.28 7.98 41.30
C ARG A 173 7.16 8.87 41.80
#